data_AF-A0A933GKZ9-F1
#
_entry.id   AF-A0A933GKZ9-F1
#
_cell.length_a   1.000
_cell.length_b   1.000
_cell.length_c   1.000
_cell.angle_alpha   90.00
_cell.angle_beta   90.00
_cell.angle_gamma   90.00
#
_symmetry.space_group_name_H-M   'P 1'
#
loop_
_entity.id
_entity.type
_entity.pdbx_description
1 polymer ?
#
loop_
_entity_poly.entity_id
_entity_poly.type
_entity_poly.pdbx_seq_one_letter_code
_entity_poly.pdbx_strand_id
1 'polypeptide(L)' 'MEATINSIFESYLCGVRNIFPPSHGLRLALDLMEYTSKTSRCFSAITLSANNLRESGACNYQSVGWAIAE' A
#
# COMPACT_ATOMS: atom_id res chain seq x y z
N MET A 1 -10.94 13.12 -6.42
CA MET A 1 -11.24 11.91 -5.63
C MET A 1 -9.89 11.46 -5.09
N GLU A 2 -9.62 11.70 -3.80
CA GLU A 2 -8.37 11.26 -3.17
C GLU A 2 -8.33 9.73 -3.20
N ALA A 3 -7.30 9.16 -3.83
CA ALA A 3 -7.08 7.72 -3.80
C ALA A 3 -6.74 7.32 -2.36
N THR A 4 -7.46 6.33 -1.81
CA THR A 4 -7.11 5.77 -0.51
C THR A 4 -5.81 5.00 -0.67
N ILE A 5 -4.72 5.51 -0.07
CA ILE A 5 -3.42 4.82 -0.05
C ILE A 5 -3.49 3.74 1.02
N ASN A 6 -3.64 2.49 0.60
CA ASN A 6 -3.68 1.33 1.47
C ASN A 6 -2.50 0.38 1.20
N SER A 7 -1.31 0.95 1.01
CA SER A 7 -0.05 0.21 0.88
C SER A 7 0.61 0.12 2.26
N ILE A 8 0.43 -1.04 2.88
CA ILE A 8 0.96 -1.30 4.23
C ILE A 8 2.44 -1.63 4.16
N PHE A 9 2.92 -2.25 3.08
CA PHE A 9 4.33 -2.55 2.91
C PHE A 9 5.17 -1.28 2.73
N GLU A 10 4.75 -0.34 1.88
CA GLU A 10 5.42 0.97 1.75
C GLU A 10 5.47 1.70 3.09
N SER A 11 4.40 1.58 3.89
CA SER A 11 4.28 2.20 5.20
C SER A 11 5.33 1.67 6.19
N TYR A 12 5.61 0.36 6.21
CA TYR A 12 6.71 -0.21 7.03
C TYR A 12 8.10 0.05 6.47
N LEU A 13 8.28 0.00 5.15
CA LEU A 13 9.57 0.22 4.51
C LEU A 13 10.05 1.67 4.66
N CYS A 14 9.13 2.62 4.50
CA CYS A 14 9.42 4.06 4.57
C CYS A 14 9.19 4.66 5.96
N GLY A 15 8.73 3.85 6.92
CA GLY A 15 8.53 4.30 8.32
C GLY A 15 7.39 5.29 8.51
N VAL A 16 6.36 5.25 7.67
CA VAL A 16 5.24 6.21 7.68
C VAL A 16 3.92 5.53 8.05
N ARG A 17 3.14 6.14 8.94
CA ARG A 17 1.70 5.87 9.17
C ARG A 17 1.30 4.43 9.58
N ASN A 18 2.22 3.64 10.14
CA ASN A 18 1.89 2.32 10.71
C ASN A 18 1.23 2.47 12.09
N ILE A 19 0.04 1.89 12.25
CA ILE A 19 -0.67 1.85 13.55
C ILE A 19 -0.57 0.46 14.19
N PHE A 20 -0.70 -0.58 13.37
CA PHE A 20 -0.71 -1.97 13.83
C PHE A 20 0.64 -2.66 13.57
N PRO A 21 0.83 -3.91 14.01
CA PRO A 21 1.86 -4.81 13.48
C PRO A 21 1.54 -5.26 12.03
N PRO A 22 2.54 -5.67 11.23
CA PRO A 22 2.36 -5.98 9.81
C PRO A 22 1.28 -7.01 9.51
N SER A 23 1.16 -8.05 10.34
CA SER A 23 0.16 -9.11 10.17
C SER A 23 -1.28 -8.59 10.26
N HIS A 24 -1.57 -7.71 11.22
CA HIS A 24 -2.90 -7.12 11.39
C HIS A 24 -3.19 -6.10 10.31
N GLY A 25 -2.17 -5.31 9.93
CA GLY A 25 -2.28 -4.40 8.80
C GLY A 25 -2.69 -5.14 7.52
N LEU A 26 -1.91 -6.13 7.11
CA LEU A 26 -2.18 -6.92 5.91
C LEU A 26 -3.58 -7.54 5.91
N ARG A 27 -4.04 -8.03 7.07
CA ARG A 27 -5.41 -8.53 7.20
C ARG A 27 -6.46 -7.46 6.87
N LEU A 28 -6.33 -6.25 7.41
CA LEU A 28 -7.26 -5.15 7.12
C LEU A 28 -7.24 -4.76 5.64
N ALA A 29 -6.06 -4.77 5.01
CA ALA A 29 -5.95 -4.51 3.58
C ALA A 29 -6.69 -5.57 2.75
N LEU A 30 -6.55 -6.85 3.10
CA LEU A 30 -7.26 -7.95 2.45
C LEU A 30 -8.78 -7.89 2.67
N ASP A 31 -9.23 -7.62 3.90
CA ASP A 31 -10.66 -7.49 4.22
C ASP A 31 -11.28 -6.33 3.40
N LEU A 32 -10.55 -5.22 3.22
CA LEU A 32 -11.00 -4.11 2.39
C LEU A 32 -11.07 -4.49 0.91
N MET A 33 -10.05 -5.18 0.38
CA MET A 33 -10.06 -5.68 -1.00
C MET A 33 -11.24 -6.63 -1.24
N GLU A 34 -11.49 -7.56 -0.33
CA GLU A 34 -12.58 -8.51 -0.45
C GLU A 34 -13.93 -7.78 -0.46
N TYR A 35 -14.15 -6.87 0.50
CA TYR A 35 -15.39 -6.11 0.60
C TYR A 35 -15.65 -5.27 -0.66
N THR A 36 -14.64 -4.52 -1.12
CA THR A 36 -14.75 -3.63 -2.27
C THR A 36 -14.90 -4.40 -3.58
N SER A 37 -14.27 -5.57 -3.73
CA SER A 37 -14.46 -6.44 -4.90
C SER A 37 -15.92 -6.88 -5.07
N LYS A 38 -16.65 -7.04 -3.96
CA LYS A 38 -18.06 -7.46 -3.93
C LYS A 38 -19.03 -6.30 -4.04
N THR A 39 -18.70 -5.15 -3.45
CA THR A 39 -19.67 -4.04 -3.26
C THR A 39 -19.40 -2.81 -4.11
N SER A 40 -18.14 -2.56 -4.51
CA SER A 40 -17.71 -1.27 -5.06
C SER A 40 -16.69 -1.45 -6.19
N ARG A 41 -17.16 -1.89 -7.36
CA ARG A 41 -16.29 -2.19 -8.52
C ARG A 41 -15.51 -1.00 -9.08
N CYS A 42 -15.96 0.23 -8.82
CA CYS A 42 -15.29 1.45 -9.27
C CYS A 42 -14.33 2.02 -8.21
N PHE A 43 -14.18 1.36 -7.05
CA PHE A 43 -13.31 1.81 -5.97
C PHE A 43 -11.96 1.09 -6.04
N SER A 44 -10.86 1.86 -6.00
CA SER A 44 -9.52 1.30 -5.90
C SER A 44 -9.21 0.98 -4.44
N ALA A 45 -9.28 -0.29 -4.08
CA ALA A 45 -9.05 -0.77 -2.71
C ALA A 45 -7.61 -0.63 -2.23
N ILE A 46 -6.68 -0.64 -3.18
CA ILE A 46 -5.26 -0.45 -2.94
C ILE A 46 -4.70 0.55 -3.95
N THR A 47 -3.61 1.22 -3.55
CA THR A 47 -2.81 2.05 -4.45
C THR A 47 -1.37 1.64 -4.23
N LEU A 48 -0.76 1.03 -5.25
CA LEU A 48 0.68 0.75 -5.25
C LEU A 48 1.41 2.03 -5.60
N SER A 49 2.17 2.54 -4.64
CA SER A 49 2.93 3.78 -4.75
C SER A 49 4.41 3.49 -4.59
N ALA A 50 5.21 4.15 -5.41
CA ALA A 50 6.65 4.23 -5.23
C ALA A 50 7.11 5.61 -4.77
N ASN A 51 6.18 6.53 -4.49
CA ASN A 51 6.51 7.90 -4.15
C ASN A 51 7.24 7.97 -2.81
N ASN A 52 6.72 7.32 -1.77
CA ASN A 52 7.38 7.38 -0.46
C ASN A 52 8.72 6.61 -0.48
N LEU A 53 8.83 5.56 -1.31
CA LEU A 53 10.10 4.86 -1.53
C LEU A 53 11.16 5.80 -2.13
N ARG A 54 10.81 6.56 -3.17
CA ARG A 54 11.70 7.55 -3.80
C ARG A 54 12.06 8.69 -2.86
N GLU A 55 11.08 9.23 -2.14
CA GLU A 55 11.28 10.28 -1.13
C GLU A 55 12.18 9.80 0.02
N SER A 56 12.15 8.50 0.33
CA SER A 56 13.04 7.86 1.31
C SER A 56 14.44 7.54 0.76
N GLY A 57 14.72 7.89 -0.51
CA GLY A 57 16.04 7.75 -1.14
C GLY A 57 16.23 6.50 -2.01
N ALA A 58 15.17 5.73 -2.31
CA ALA A 58 15.28 4.58 -3.20
C ALA A 58 15.59 5.02 -4.64
N CYS A 59 16.52 4.33 -5.31
CA CYS A 59 16.77 4.54 -6.73
C CYS A 59 15.62 3.98 -7.59
N ASN A 60 15.60 4.29 -8.89
CA ASN A 60 14.50 3.86 -9.78
C ASN A 60 14.29 2.34 -9.77
N TYR A 61 15.37 1.55 -9.81
CA TYR A 61 15.28 0.09 -9.78
C TYR A 61 14.71 -0.44 -8.47
N GLN A 62 15.12 0.15 -7.34
CA GLN A 62 14.60 -0.21 -6.03
C GLN A 62 13.12 0.18 -5.89
N SER A 63 12.76 1.36 -6.35
CA SER A 63 11.40 1.89 -6.28
C SER A 63 10.41 0.99 -7.04
N VAL A 64 10.77 0.60 -8.26
CA VAL A 64 9.96 -0.33 -9.07
C VAL A 64 9.99 -1.74 -8.48
N GLY A 65 11.16 -2.21 -8.04
CA GLY A 65 11.31 -3.54 -7.45
C GLY A 65 10.44 -3.73 -6.20
N TRP A 66 10.48 -2.77 -5.28
CA TRP A 66 9.66 -2.82 -4.06
C TRP A 66 8.17 -2.65 -4.36
N ALA A 67 7.78 -1.75 -5.27
CA ALA A 67 6.37 -1.53 -5.60
C ALA A 67 5.71 -2.72 -6.33
N ILE A 68 6.48 -3.59 -6.99
CA ILE A 68 5.97 -4.82 -7.64
C ILE A 68 6.04 -6.03 -6.70
N ALA A 69 7.00 -6.05 -5.78
CA ALA A 69 7.18 -7.16 -4.83
C ALA A 69 6.16 -7.14 -3.67
N GLU A 70 5.59 -5.97 -3.37
CA GLU A 70 4.40 -5.82 -2.52
C GLU A 70 3.18 -6.52 -3.10
#